data_AF-A0A0P4VL20-F1
#
_entry.id   AF-A0A0P4VL20-F1
#
_cell.length_a   1.000
_cell.length_b   1.000
_cell.length_c   1.000
_cell.angle_alpha   90.00
_cell.angle_beta   90.00
_cell.angle_gamma   90.00
#
_symmetry.space_group_name_H-M   'P 1'
#
loop_
_entity.id
_entity.type
_entity.pdbx_description
1 polymer ?
#
loop_
_entity_poly.entity_id
_entity_poly.type
_entity_poly.pdbx_seq_one_letter_code
_entity_poly.pdbx_strand_id
1 'polypeptide(L)'
;NNEEVSESLDYLLVVAKEPLSDWLDKQHSSTIEDNKIFSDLPRFWEEEFHKDMSALNVLPPDVLTRVSEYVPEIIAFIQVIIDNGLAYFSNGSVYFDVNAFDSRSNHHYAKLVPEAFGDVASIQGGEGELSQSKEKKSLTDFALWKASKAGEPWWTSPWGNGRPGWHIECSVMASAICGKSLDIHTGGVDLKFPHHDNEIAQSEAYYDNNDWVRYFLHSGHLTIAGCKMSKSLKNFVSIKEALNKYSSRQLRLAFLLHSWRDTLDYSDNTMDFAISYEKVLNEFFLNVKDVIQTTNISGESAKLVKWNEKEMELNRIFLRTKRMIHEALCDNVDTRTVLDRIRECISSCNVYMAKGTNDVHLLKNIALYITDLMRIFGAVEESDLIGFPVLKTENSLDTESIVMPFLRILGDFRDDIRTEGRKLKAATVLKLCDNLRDEILPNVGVRLEDREGKNCAVKLVDKKILLEERDAKKRLEKEKEELKAKALAAKTEKEALKKVPPHEMFLKMSDKFSVFDSQGIPTHDAEGNEISKGQLKKLQKLYQAQQKKYEEYLATIS
;
A
#
# COMPACT_ATOMS: atom_id res chain seq x y z
N ASN A 1 -14.81 37.11 -19.48
CA ASN A 1 -13.64 37.94 -19.86
C ASN A 1 -12.71 38.29 -18.70
N ASN A 2 -13.14 38.92 -17.59
CA ASN A 2 -12.20 39.20 -16.49
C ASN A 2 -11.88 37.97 -15.62
N GLU A 3 -12.85 37.09 -15.35
CA GLU A 3 -12.59 35.83 -14.63
C GLU A 3 -11.67 34.90 -15.41
N GLU A 4 -11.94 34.72 -16.70
CA GLU A 4 -11.14 33.87 -17.59
C GLU A 4 -9.69 34.36 -17.74
N VAL A 5 -9.47 35.68 -17.73
CA VAL A 5 -8.13 36.28 -17.70
C VAL A 5 -7.46 36.06 -16.34
N SER A 6 -8.21 36.15 -15.23
CA SER A 6 -7.70 35.88 -13.89
C SER A 6 -7.29 34.41 -13.73
N GLU A 7 -8.14 33.47 -14.17
CA GLU A 7 -7.84 32.04 -14.15
C GLU A 7 -6.64 31.71 -15.04
N SER A 8 -6.53 32.33 -16.22
CA SER A 8 -5.38 32.16 -17.11
C SER A 8 -4.09 32.73 -16.51
N LEU A 9 -4.17 33.85 -15.77
CA LEU A 9 -3.05 34.45 -15.07
C LEU A 9 -2.57 33.56 -13.91
N ASP A 10 -3.50 33.05 -13.10
CA ASP A 10 -3.19 32.13 -12.00
C ASP A 10 -2.57 30.84 -12.53
N TYR A 11 -3.14 30.29 -13.62
CA TYR A 11 -2.56 29.13 -14.30
C TYR A 11 -1.15 29.42 -14.81
N LEU A 12 -0.92 30.58 -15.44
CA LEU A 12 0.42 30.98 -15.90
C LEU A 12 1.41 31.09 -14.74
N LEU A 13 1.02 31.71 -13.62
CA LEU A 13 1.88 31.83 -12.44
C LEU A 13 2.22 30.46 -11.83
N VAL A 14 1.27 29.53 -11.81
CA VAL A 14 1.50 28.16 -11.33
C VAL A 14 2.47 27.42 -12.26
N VAL A 15 2.27 27.47 -13.57
CA VAL A 15 3.12 26.77 -14.55
C VAL A 15 4.51 27.39 -14.65
N ALA A 16 4.61 28.72 -14.55
CA ALA A 16 5.88 29.44 -14.63
C ALA A 16 6.63 29.49 -13.30
N LYS A 17 6.10 28.91 -12.22
CA LYS A 17 6.66 29.01 -10.87
C LYS A 17 8.13 28.61 -10.78
N GLU A 18 8.51 27.47 -11.33
CA GLU A 18 9.90 26.99 -11.30
C GLU A 18 10.87 27.91 -12.07
N PRO A 19 10.65 28.21 -13.37
CA PRO A 19 11.55 29.10 -14.08
C PRO A 19 11.56 30.54 -13.53
N LEU A 20 10.44 31.01 -12.97
CA LEU A 20 10.38 32.29 -12.27
C LEU A 20 11.18 32.25 -10.96
N SER A 21 11.10 31.18 -10.17
CA SER A 21 11.87 31.04 -8.93
C SER A 21 13.36 31.11 -9.22
N ASP A 22 13.85 30.32 -10.19
CA ASP A 22 15.27 30.32 -10.58
C ASP A 22 15.74 31.69 -11.08
N TRP A 23 14.88 32.38 -11.85
CA TRP A 23 15.19 33.72 -12.35
C TRP A 23 15.21 34.76 -11.21
N LEU A 24 14.20 34.73 -10.33
CA LEU A 24 14.10 35.61 -9.16
C LEU A 24 15.26 35.38 -8.20
N ASP A 25 15.63 34.13 -7.92
CA ASP A 25 16.78 33.81 -7.06
C ASP A 25 18.07 34.36 -7.65
N LYS A 26 18.29 34.22 -8.97
CA LYS A 26 19.46 34.79 -9.64
C LYS A 26 19.54 36.31 -9.55
N GLN A 27 18.40 37.02 -9.57
CA GLN A 27 18.36 38.48 -9.57
C GLN A 27 18.29 39.09 -8.16
N HIS A 28 17.63 38.41 -7.23
CA HIS A 28 17.17 39.00 -5.97
C HIS A 28 17.52 38.19 -4.72
N SER A 29 18.13 37.00 -4.83
CA SER A 29 18.53 36.21 -3.63
C SER A 29 19.32 37.03 -2.62
N SER A 30 20.26 37.86 -3.08
CA SER A 30 21.06 38.75 -2.22
C SER A 30 20.27 39.80 -1.45
N THR A 31 19.00 40.04 -1.81
CA THR A 31 18.10 40.98 -1.12
C THR A 31 17.29 40.32 0.00
N ILE A 32 17.36 39.00 0.13
CA ILE A 32 16.71 38.26 1.22
C ILE A 32 17.55 38.42 2.48
N GLU A 33 17.10 39.33 3.36
CA GLU A 33 17.72 39.58 4.67
C GLU A 33 16.92 38.96 5.83
N ASP A 34 15.63 38.67 5.61
CA ASP A 34 14.80 38.00 6.61
C ASP A 34 15.03 36.49 6.59
N ASN A 35 15.92 36.04 7.47
CA ASN A 35 16.26 34.63 7.61
C ASN A 35 15.12 33.77 8.15
N LYS A 36 14.01 34.37 8.64
CA LYS A 36 12.88 33.63 9.20
C LYS A 36 12.27 32.66 8.17
N ILE A 37 12.32 33.01 6.88
CA ILE A 37 11.85 32.14 5.79
C ILE A 37 12.53 30.76 5.78
N PHE A 38 13.82 30.70 6.16
CA PHE A 38 14.59 29.46 6.24
C PHE A 38 14.25 28.61 7.48
N SER A 39 13.51 29.17 8.43
CA SER A 39 12.99 28.44 9.60
C SER A 39 11.51 28.09 9.46
N ASP A 40 10.69 28.97 8.88
CA ASP A 40 9.23 28.78 8.81
C ASP A 40 8.87 27.64 7.83
N LEU A 41 9.51 27.57 6.66
CA LEU A 41 9.21 26.54 5.66
C LEU A 41 9.58 25.12 6.13
N PRO A 42 10.79 24.84 6.65
CA PRO A 42 11.10 23.53 7.20
C PRO A 42 10.21 23.14 8.38
N ARG A 43 9.88 24.07 9.28
CA ARG A 43 8.96 23.81 10.40
C ARG A 43 7.57 23.41 9.93
N PHE A 44 7.03 24.09 8.92
CA PHE A 44 5.76 23.69 8.32
C PHE A 44 5.81 22.25 7.81
N TRP A 45 6.85 21.88 7.04
CA TRP A 45 6.96 20.53 6.51
C TRP A 45 7.30 19.46 7.56
N GLU A 46 8.01 19.81 8.63
CA GLU A 46 8.23 18.97 9.80
C GLU A 46 6.89 18.62 10.47
N GLU A 47 6.03 19.62 10.70
CA GLU A 47 4.69 19.41 11.26
C GLU A 47 3.82 18.54 10.34
N GLU A 48 3.84 18.78 9.04
CA GLU A 48 3.10 17.96 8.06
C GLU A 48 3.62 16.52 8.01
N PHE A 49 4.94 16.33 8.09
CA PHE A 49 5.55 15.00 8.17
C PHE A 49 5.08 14.24 9.43
N HIS A 50 5.07 14.88 10.59
CA HIS A 50 4.60 14.24 11.83
C HIS A 50 3.10 13.91 11.78
N LYS A 51 2.28 14.74 11.12
CA LYS A 51 0.86 14.42 10.87
C LYS A 51 0.72 13.18 10.00
N ASP A 52 1.50 13.07 8.93
CA ASP A 52 1.48 11.90 8.04
C ASP A 52 1.99 10.63 8.77
N MET A 53 3.05 10.73 9.55
CA MET A 53 3.56 9.62 10.38
C MET A 53 2.52 9.14 11.40
N SER A 54 1.88 10.08 12.11
CA SER A 54 0.80 9.78 13.05
C SER A 54 -0.41 9.15 12.35
N ALA A 55 -0.80 9.63 11.17
CA ALA A 55 -1.87 9.02 10.38
C ALA A 55 -1.55 7.59 9.94
N LEU A 56 -0.27 7.29 9.74
CA LEU A 56 0.24 5.93 9.51
C LEU A 56 0.50 5.13 10.79
N ASN A 57 0.09 5.63 11.96
CA ASN A 57 0.29 5.03 13.29
C ASN A 57 1.77 4.82 13.68
N VAL A 58 2.68 5.60 13.10
CA VAL A 58 4.12 5.55 13.42
C VAL A 58 4.33 6.29 14.74
N LEU A 59 5.06 5.66 15.66
CA LEU A 59 5.33 6.25 16.97
C LEU A 59 6.21 7.50 16.81
N PRO A 60 5.99 8.54 17.63
CA PRO A 60 6.90 9.68 17.67
C PRO A 60 8.29 9.24 18.17
N PRO A 61 9.38 9.87 17.69
CA PRO A 61 10.69 9.65 18.26
C PRO A 61 10.78 10.22 19.68
N ASP A 62 11.61 9.62 20.53
CA ASP A 62 11.85 10.14 21.89
C ASP A 62 12.57 11.49 21.88
N VAL A 63 13.45 11.70 20.89
CA VAL A 63 14.21 12.93 20.69
C VAL A 63 14.14 13.33 19.23
N LEU A 64 13.77 14.58 18.98
CA LEU A 64 13.83 15.20 17.65
C LEU A 64 14.96 16.23 17.64
N THR A 65 15.92 16.05 16.74
CA THR A 65 17.08 16.95 16.59
C THR A 65 16.92 17.81 15.34
N ARG A 66 17.19 19.11 15.45
CA ARG A 66 17.18 20.04 14.31
C ARG A 66 18.56 20.61 14.10
N VAL A 67 19.08 20.54 12.88
CA VAL A 67 20.42 21.03 12.54
C VAL A 67 20.65 22.48 12.99
N SER A 68 19.64 23.35 12.83
CA SER A 68 19.71 24.74 13.25
C SER A 68 19.93 24.95 14.75
N GLU A 69 19.63 23.95 15.57
CA GLU A 69 19.81 23.96 17.03
C GLU A 69 21.17 23.39 17.47
N TYR A 70 21.93 22.75 16.57
CA TYR A 70 23.20 22.05 16.85
C TYR A 70 24.42 22.66 16.12
N VAL A 71 24.29 23.84 15.52
CA VAL A 71 25.38 24.47 14.75
C VAL A 71 26.64 24.72 15.59
N PRO A 72 26.57 25.18 16.85
CA PRO A 72 27.77 25.32 17.70
C PRO A 72 28.52 24.00 17.90
N GLU A 73 27.79 22.91 18.15
CA GLU A 73 28.32 21.56 18.29
C GLU A 73 28.96 21.09 16.99
N ILE A 74 28.34 21.38 15.84
CA ILE A 74 28.91 21.04 14.53
C ILE A 74 30.25 21.75 14.33
N ILE A 75 30.33 23.05 14.62
CA ILE A 75 31.58 23.80 14.49
C ILE A 75 32.66 23.21 15.39
N ALA A 76 32.34 22.90 16.65
CA ALA A 76 33.28 22.28 17.58
C ALA A 76 33.75 20.91 17.08
N PHE A 77 32.84 20.10 16.54
CA PHE A 77 33.14 18.77 16.00
C PHE A 77 34.08 18.84 14.80
N ILE A 78 33.82 19.76 13.86
CA ILE A 78 34.68 19.98 12.70
C ILE A 78 36.07 20.46 13.15
N GLN A 79 36.15 21.33 14.16
CA GLN A 79 37.44 21.77 14.68
C GLN A 79 38.28 20.61 15.21
N VAL A 80 37.67 19.66 15.92
CA VAL A 80 38.39 18.44 16.38
C VAL A 80 38.86 17.58 15.20
N ILE A 81 38.07 17.42 14.14
CA ILE A 81 38.51 16.68 12.94
C ILE A 81 39.70 17.38 12.27
N ILE A 82 39.70 18.72 12.23
CA ILE A 82 40.84 19.51 11.74
C ILE A 82 42.06 19.31 12.63
N ASP A 83 41.90 19.39 13.95
CA ASP A 83 42.98 19.22 14.93
C ASP A 83 43.58 17.82 14.86
N ASN A 84 42.73 16.82 14.57
CA ASN A 84 43.14 15.45 14.30
C ASN A 84 43.85 15.30 12.95
N GLY A 85 43.93 16.33 12.11
CA GLY A 85 44.59 16.31 10.79
C GLY A 85 43.82 15.56 9.71
N LEU A 86 42.49 15.47 9.85
CA LEU A 86 41.60 14.72 8.95
C LEU A 86 40.63 15.62 8.17
N ALA A 87 40.74 16.93 8.34
CA ALA A 87 40.04 17.93 7.56
C ALA A 87 40.93 19.13 7.26
N TYR A 88 40.57 19.91 6.24
CA TYR A 88 41.31 21.10 5.84
C TYR A 88 40.39 22.23 5.38
N PHE A 89 40.84 23.45 5.63
CA PHE A 89 40.19 24.67 5.16
C PHE A 89 40.60 25.00 3.72
N SER A 90 39.64 25.43 2.89
CA SER A 90 39.87 25.93 1.54
C SER A 90 38.75 26.89 1.14
N ASN A 91 39.12 28.12 0.78
CA ASN A 91 38.23 29.19 0.28
C ASN A 91 36.93 29.41 1.09
N GLY A 92 37.02 29.49 2.42
CA GLY A 92 35.85 29.72 3.29
C GLY A 92 35.06 28.45 3.64
N SER A 93 35.45 27.30 3.08
CA SER A 93 34.85 25.99 3.33
C SER A 93 35.83 25.06 4.05
N VAL A 94 35.31 24.00 4.66
CA VAL A 94 36.10 22.93 5.28
C VAL A 94 35.72 21.60 4.63
N TYR A 95 36.73 20.84 4.23
CA TYR A 95 36.56 19.54 3.58
C TYR A 95 37.19 18.42 4.41
N PHE A 96 36.57 17.26 4.37
CA PHE A 96 37.10 16.03 4.92
C PHE A 96 38.14 15.44 3.99
N ASP A 97 39.31 15.05 4.51
CA ASP A 97 40.41 14.49 3.73
C ASP A 97 40.32 12.96 3.74
N VAL A 98 39.63 12.40 2.73
CA VAL A 98 39.33 10.96 2.68
C VAL A 98 40.61 10.13 2.62
N ASN A 99 41.61 10.60 1.88
CA ASN A 99 42.89 9.90 1.75
C ASN A 99 43.67 9.93 3.07
N ALA A 100 43.67 11.05 3.79
CA ALA A 100 44.31 11.11 5.10
C ALA A 100 43.63 10.18 6.12
N PHE A 101 42.29 10.09 6.09
CA PHE A 101 41.53 9.17 6.94
C PHE A 101 41.88 7.71 6.64
N ASP A 102 41.73 7.27 5.39
CA ASP A 102 41.95 5.87 4.99
C ASP A 102 43.42 5.44 5.09
N SER A 103 44.37 6.39 5.08
CA SER A 103 45.80 6.09 5.29
C SER A 103 46.16 5.68 6.73
N ARG A 104 45.26 5.86 7.70
CA ARG A 104 45.52 5.51 9.10
C ARG A 104 45.16 4.06 9.40
N SER A 105 45.95 3.40 10.23
CA SER A 105 45.78 1.97 10.54
C SER A 105 44.45 1.61 11.22
N ASN A 106 43.80 2.56 11.90
CA ASN A 106 42.54 2.35 12.63
C ASN A 106 41.30 2.80 11.85
N HIS A 107 41.46 3.38 10.66
CA HIS A 107 40.38 4.00 9.90
C HIS A 107 40.22 3.34 8.54
N HIS A 108 38.99 3.26 8.05
CA HIS A 108 38.71 2.75 6.72
C HIS A 108 37.48 3.44 6.14
N TYR A 109 37.61 4.01 4.95
CA TYR A 109 36.53 4.70 4.28
C TYR A 109 35.69 3.74 3.43
N ALA A 110 34.40 4.07 3.24
CA ALA A 110 33.45 3.24 2.49
C ALA A 110 33.22 1.83 3.09
N LYS A 111 33.13 1.71 4.41
CA LYS A 111 32.90 0.42 5.11
C LYS A 111 31.61 -0.26 4.69
N LEU A 112 30.56 0.50 4.35
CA LEU A 112 29.25 -0.06 4.00
C LEU A 112 29.18 -0.46 2.52
N VAL A 113 29.85 0.29 1.65
CA VAL A 113 29.92 0.03 0.20
C VAL A 113 31.39 0.08 -0.28
N PRO A 114 32.20 -0.95 0.04
CA PRO A 114 33.64 -0.94 -0.29
C PRO A 114 33.93 -0.77 -1.78
N GLU A 115 33.04 -1.26 -2.64
CA GLU A 115 33.13 -1.10 -4.10
C GLU A 115 32.98 0.34 -4.59
N ALA A 116 32.42 1.25 -3.78
CA ALA A 116 32.29 2.66 -4.10
C ALA A 116 33.53 3.49 -3.70
N PHE A 117 34.53 2.87 -3.06
CA PHE A 117 35.80 3.53 -2.74
C PHE A 117 36.50 4.02 -4.02
N GLY A 118 36.66 5.35 -4.15
CA GLY A 118 37.24 5.97 -5.34
C GLY A 118 36.27 6.11 -6.53
N ASP A 119 35.00 5.72 -6.40
CA ASP A 119 33.96 5.99 -7.40
C ASP A 119 33.49 7.44 -7.33
N VAL A 120 34.22 8.29 -8.05
CA VAL A 120 33.96 9.72 -8.12
C VAL A 120 32.54 10.04 -8.63
N ALA A 121 31.96 9.21 -9.50
CA ALA A 121 30.63 9.46 -10.05
C ALA A 121 29.54 9.29 -8.99
N SER A 122 29.61 8.23 -8.19
CA SER A 122 28.67 7.98 -7.09
C SER A 122 28.79 9.03 -5.98
N ILE A 123 29.99 9.53 -5.70
CA ILE A 123 30.23 10.60 -4.71
C ILE A 123 29.66 11.95 -5.21
N GLN A 124 29.93 12.32 -6.47
CA GLN A 124 29.45 13.58 -7.04
C GLN A 124 27.93 13.61 -7.20
N GLY A 125 27.31 12.47 -7.54
CA GLY A 125 25.85 12.34 -7.58
C GLY A 125 25.19 12.53 -6.21
N GLY A 126 25.87 12.17 -5.13
CA GLY A 126 25.39 12.32 -3.74
C GLY A 126 25.57 13.73 -3.16
N GLU A 127 26.60 14.49 -3.57
CA GLU A 127 26.82 15.85 -3.08
C GLU A 127 26.08 16.96 -3.85
N GLY A 128 25.47 16.61 -4.99
CA GLY A 128 24.76 17.52 -5.90
C GLY A 128 25.65 18.15 -7.00
N GLU A 129 25.01 18.67 -8.06
CA GLU A 129 25.67 19.23 -9.27
C GLU A 129 26.61 20.43 -9.01
N LEU A 130 26.56 21.03 -7.81
CA LEU A 130 27.37 22.18 -7.41
C LEU A 130 28.79 21.81 -6.90
N SER A 131 29.19 20.53 -6.95
CA SER A 131 30.43 20.01 -6.37
C SER A 131 31.67 20.11 -7.27
N GLN A 132 31.56 20.64 -8.50
CA GLN A 132 32.70 20.84 -9.41
C GLN A 132 33.51 22.10 -9.06
N SER A 133 34.10 22.17 -7.86
CA SER A 133 35.04 23.23 -7.50
C SER A 133 36.48 22.72 -7.48
N LYS A 134 37.44 23.56 -7.95
CA LYS A 134 38.88 23.30 -7.88
C LYS A 134 39.46 23.44 -6.45
N GLU A 135 38.60 23.52 -5.45
CA GLU A 135 38.96 23.88 -4.07
C GLU A 135 39.36 22.66 -3.23
N LYS A 136 38.96 21.46 -3.67
CA LYS A 136 39.26 20.19 -3.02
C LYS A 136 40.64 19.66 -3.45
N LYS A 137 41.37 19.06 -2.50
CA LYS A 137 42.62 18.32 -2.77
C LYS A 137 42.35 17.04 -3.56
N SER A 138 41.28 16.32 -3.21
CA SER A 138 40.81 15.13 -3.93
C SER A 138 39.36 15.28 -4.39
N LEU A 139 39.01 14.63 -5.50
CA LEU A 139 37.62 14.56 -5.98
C LEU A 139 36.70 13.74 -5.06
N THR A 140 37.29 12.91 -4.21
CA THR A 140 36.58 12.09 -3.21
C THR A 140 36.29 12.84 -1.91
N ASP A 141 36.94 13.98 -1.68
CA ASP A 141 36.76 14.77 -0.47
C ASP A 141 35.35 15.38 -0.44
N PHE A 142 34.73 15.44 0.73
CA PHE A 142 33.38 15.96 0.92
C PHE A 142 33.35 17.12 1.90
N ALA A 143 32.37 18.01 1.77
CA ALA A 143 32.31 19.21 2.58
C ALA A 143 31.79 18.93 4.00
N LEU A 144 32.51 19.41 5.01
CA LEU A 144 32.07 19.50 6.40
C LEU A 144 31.39 20.84 6.69
N TRP A 145 31.96 21.93 6.14
CA TRP A 145 31.42 23.28 6.24
C TRP A 145 31.49 23.94 4.86
N LYS A 146 30.40 24.61 4.45
CA LYS A 146 30.32 25.31 3.16
C LYS A 146 30.21 26.81 3.40
N ALA A 147 31.06 27.59 2.75
CA ALA A 147 30.91 29.04 2.70
C ALA A 147 29.53 29.42 2.15
N SER A 148 28.85 30.37 2.81
CA SER A 148 27.52 30.81 2.36
C SER A 148 27.61 31.90 1.30
N LYS A 149 26.78 31.79 0.27
CA LYS A 149 26.59 32.82 -0.74
C LYS A 149 25.63 33.90 -0.21
N ALA A 150 25.62 35.06 -0.85
CA ALA A 150 24.68 36.12 -0.52
C ALA A 150 23.22 35.62 -0.69
N GLY A 151 22.38 35.88 0.31
CA GLY A 151 20.98 35.43 0.33
C GLY A 151 20.74 34.02 0.87
N GLU A 152 21.79 33.24 1.12
CA GLU A 152 21.68 31.93 1.80
C GLU A 152 21.76 32.09 3.32
N PRO A 153 21.14 31.20 4.11
CA PRO A 153 21.32 31.19 5.56
C PRO A 153 22.79 30.93 5.91
N TRP A 154 23.24 31.56 7.00
CA TRP A 154 24.61 31.45 7.46
C TRP A 154 24.71 31.55 8.97
N TRP A 155 25.79 30.97 9.49
CA TRP A 155 26.22 31.06 10.86
C TRP A 155 27.69 31.49 10.89
N THR A 156 28.07 32.23 11.92
CA THR A 156 29.46 32.61 12.15
C THR A 156 30.27 31.38 12.59
N SER A 157 31.45 31.20 12.02
CA SER A 157 32.39 30.13 12.36
C SER A 157 33.84 30.63 12.29
N PRO A 158 34.82 29.88 12.83
CA PRO A 158 36.24 30.20 12.69
C PRO A 158 36.73 30.31 11.23
N TRP A 159 35.98 29.74 10.29
CA TRP A 159 36.31 29.68 8.86
C TRP A 159 35.55 30.72 8.02
N GLY A 160 34.80 31.62 8.68
CA GLY A 160 33.93 32.59 8.05
C GLY A 160 32.46 32.20 8.08
N ASN A 161 31.60 33.03 7.47
CA ASN A 161 30.16 32.78 7.42
C ASN A 161 29.86 31.61 6.48
N GLY A 162 29.13 30.62 7.00
CA GLY A 162 28.78 29.44 6.22
C GLY A 162 27.68 28.61 6.85
N ARG A 163 27.57 27.38 6.39
CA ARG A 163 26.57 26.40 6.82
C ARG A 163 27.18 25.00 6.87
N PRO A 164 26.61 24.08 7.65
CA PRO A 164 27.06 22.69 7.67
C PRO A 164 26.93 22.02 6.30
N GLY A 165 27.80 21.04 6.04
CA GLY A 165 27.61 20.07 4.97
C GLY A 165 26.62 18.98 5.37
N TRP A 166 25.88 18.43 4.40
CA TRP A 166 24.79 17.49 4.67
C TRP A 166 25.16 16.33 5.61
N HIS A 167 26.36 15.74 5.45
CA HIS A 167 26.77 14.57 6.23
C HIS A 167 27.12 14.89 7.69
N ILE A 168 27.75 16.05 7.96
CA ILE A 168 28.24 16.37 9.31
C ILE A 168 27.09 16.60 10.30
N GLU A 169 25.93 16.97 9.77
CA GLU A 169 24.70 17.19 10.52
C GLU A 169 24.33 15.93 11.32
N CYS A 170 24.16 14.80 10.63
CA CYS A 170 23.76 13.53 11.25
C CYS A 170 24.83 12.99 12.20
N SER A 171 26.11 13.03 11.82
CA SER A 171 27.24 12.62 12.67
C SER A 171 27.23 13.32 14.03
N VAL A 172 27.04 14.64 14.03
CA VAL A 172 27.08 15.46 15.24
C VAL A 172 25.83 15.25 16.08
N MET A 173 24.65 15.32 15.47
CA MET A 173 23.39 15.17 16.21
C MET A 173 23.26 13.76 16.82
N ALA A 174 23.58 12.71 16.07
CA ALA A 174 23.57 11.35 16.59
C ALA A 174 24.62 11.15 17.69
N SER A 175 25.82 11.71 17.53
CA SER A 175 26.88 11.63 18.54
C SER A 175 26.57 12.45 19.80
N ALA A 176 25.83 13.56 19.69
CA ALA A 176 25.41 14.35 20.83
C ALA A 176 24.43 13.60 21.74
N ILE A 177 23.57 12.76 21.14
CA ILE A 177 22.57 11.97 21.87
C ILE A 177 23.14 10.63 22.33
N CYS A 178 23.79 9.88 21.43
CA CYS A 178 24.23 8.50 21.68
C CYS A 178 25.68 8.40 22.16
N GLY A 179 26.46 9.47 22.06
CA GLY A 179 27.88 9.49 22.40
C GLY A 179 28.77 8.88 21.32
N LYS A 180 29.85 8.21 21.74
CA LYS A 180 30.92 7.70 20.86
C LYS A 180 30.59 6.43 20.09
N SER A 181 29.50 5.75 20.44
CA SER A 181 29.07 4.51 19.80
C SER A 181 27.56 4.36 19.95
N LEU A 182 26.89 3.88 18.90
CA LEU A 182 25.45 3.62 18.85
C LEU A 182 25.16 2.21 18.33
N ASP A 183 24.10 1.59 18.83
CA ASP A 183 23.80 0.20 18.50
C ASP A 183 23.24 0.05 17.08
N ILE A 184 22.24 0.86 16.72
CA ILE A 184 21.51 0.77 15.44
C ILE A 184 21.41 2.15 14.79
N HIS A 185 21.84 2.25 13.53
CA HIS A 185 21.59 3.40 12.65
C HIS A 185 20.75 2.97 11.45
N THR A 186 19.72 3.74 11.09
CA THR A 186 18.75 3.36 10.07
C THR A 186 18.63 4.40 8.96
N GLY A 187 18.29 3.97 7.75
CA GLY A 187 17.97 4.89 6.65
C GLY A 187 17.44 4.18 5.41
N GLY A 188 17.07 4.92 4.38
CA GLY A 188 16.84 4.34 3.05
C GLY A 188 18.13 3.79 2.45
N VAL A 189 18.05 2.78 1.60
CA VAL A 189 19.24 2.20 0.93
C VAL A 189 20.05 3.20 0.10
N ASP A 190 19.45 4.30 -0.34
CA ASP A 190 20.14 5.42 -0.99
C ASP A 190 20.99 6.26 -0.05
N LEU A 191 20.74 6.22 1.26
CA LEU A 191 21.61 6.86 2.24
C LEU A 191 22.84 6.01 2.57
N LYS A 192 22.87 4.74 2.17
CA LYS A 192 24.00 3.84 2.42
C LYS A 192 25.32 4.43 1.93
N PHE A 193 25.32 5.00 0.72
CA PHE A 193 26.46 5.71 0.16
C PHE A 193 26.00 6.94 -0.66
N PRO A 194 26.67 8.10 -0.55
CA PRO A 194 27.82 8.35 0.33
C PRO A 194 27.43 8.74 1.76
N HIS A 195 26.14 8.91 2.08
CA HIS A 195 25.72 9.57 3.31
C HIS A 195 26.20 8.87 4.58
N HIS A 196 25.82 7.61 4.83
CA HIS A 196 26.21 6.90 6.04
C HIS A 196 27.70 6.55 6.08
N ASP A 197 28.33 6.25 4.95
CA ASP A 197 29.78 6.06 4.89
C ASP A 197 30.55 7.33 5.28
N ASN A 198 30.05 8.51 4.88
CA ASN A 198 30.60 9.79 5.33
C ASN A 198 30.35 10.03 6.82
N GLU A 199 29.19 9.65 7.34
CA GLU A 199 28.90 9.78 8.77
C GLU A 199 29.82 8.93 9.65
N ILE A 200 30.07 7.69 9.22
CA ILE A 200 31.05 6.80 9.84
C ILE A 200 32.42 7.48 9.84
N ALA A 201 32.89 7.94 8.68
CA ALA A 201 34.21 8.54 8.54
C ALA A 201 34.37 9.80 9.42
N GLN A 202 33.36 10.66 9.45
CA GLN A 202 33.36 11.87 10.29
C GLN A 202 33.38 11.55 11.77
N SER A 203 32.54 10.63 12.21
CA SER A 203 32.39 10.30 13.63
C SER A 203 33.60 9.54 14.17
N GLU A 204 34.13 8.60 13.39
CA GLU A 204 35.36 7.88 13.72
C GLU A 204 36.59 8.80 13.67
N ALA A 205 36.64 9.76 12.74
CA ALA A 205 37.69 10.78 12.72
C ALA A 205 37.66 11.69 13.94
N TYR A 206 36.47 11.98 14.49
CA TYR A 206 36.30 12.78 15.70
C TYR A 206 36.71 12.03 16.96
N TYR A 207 36.24 10.78 17.12
CA TYR A 207 36.48 9.97 18.32
C TYR A 207 37.80 9.18 18.29
N ASP A 208 38.47 9.12 17.14
CA ASP A 208 39.63 8.26 16.85
C ASP A 208 39.38 6.77 17.19
N ASN A 209 38.22 6.26 16.79
CA ASN A 209 37.81 4.86 16.94
C ASN A 209 37.35 4.25 15.60
N ASN A 210 36.88 3.00 15.63
CA ASN A 210 36.45 2.28 14.41
C ASN A 210 35.11 1.54 14.57
N ASP A 211 34.35 1.90 15.60
CA ASP A 211 33.14 1.22 16.08
C ASP A 211 32.01 2.20 16.43
N TRP A 212 31.88 3.29 15.66
CA TRP A 212 30.83 4.29 15.90
C TRP A 212 29.42 3.70 15.81
N VAL A 213 29.14 2.80 14.86
CA VAL A 213 27.86 2.09 14.75
C VAL A 213 28.08 0.59 14.71
N ARG A 214 27.30 -0.17 15.48
CA ARG A 214 27.35 -1.65 15.46
C ARG A 214 26.56 -2.26 14.31
N TYR A 215 25.35 -1.75 14.07
CA TYR A 215 24.44 -2.28 13.05
C TYR A 215 23.82 -1.16 12.22
N PHE A 216 23.95 -1.26 10.89
CA PHE A 216 23.23 -0.42 9.94
C PHE A 216 22.06 -1.19 9.33
N LEU A 217 20.88 -0.58 9.34
CA LEU A 217 19.66 -1.15 8.76
C LEU A 217 19.15 -0.23 7.65
N HIS A 218 19.23 -0.72 6.41
CA HIS A 218 18.83 0.04 5.22
C HIS A 218 17.55 -0.50 4.58
N SER A 219 16.47 0.30 4.57
CA SER A 219 15.22 -0.11 3.94
C SER A 219 15.31 -0.04 2.41
N GLY A 220 14.68 -1.00 1.73
CA GLY A 220 14.61 -1.04 0.27
C GLY A 220 13.86 0.15 -0.32
N HIS A 221 13.97 0.32 -1.65
CA HIS A 221 13.24 1.38 -2.35
C HIS A 221 11.76 1.06 -2.50
N LEU A 222 10.96 2.12 -2.66
CA LEU A 222 9.58 2.03 -3.13
C LEU A 222 9.53 2.50 -4.59
N THR A 223 9.03 1.66 -5.49
CA THR A 223 8.89 1.93 -6.93
C THR A 223 7.43 2.02 -7.33
N ILE A 224 7.15 2.71 -8.45
CA ILE A 224 5.87 2.65 -9.14
C ILE A 224 6.15 2.25 -10.59
N ALA A 225 5.53 1.15 -11.02
CA ALA A 225 5.74 0.53 -12.33
C ALA A 225 7.24 0.24 -12.60
N GLY A 226 7.95 -0.22 -11.57
CA GLY A 226 9.38 -0.55 -11.64
C GLY A 226 10.34 0.65 -11.64
N CYS A 227 9.82 1.89 -11.65
CA CYS A 227 10.64 3.10 -11.59
C CYS A 227 10.71 3.63 -10.16
N LYS A 228 11.90 4.05 -9.70
CA LYS A 228 12.06 4.75 -8.40
C LYS A 228 11.09 5.94 -8.36
N MET A 229 10.35 6.06 -7.25
CA MET A 229 9.53 7.25 -7.06
C MET A 229 10.43 8.48 -6.89
N SER A 230 10.22 9.48 -7.73
CA SER A 230 10.97 10.74 -7.65
C SER A 230 10.11 11.91 -8.14
N LYS A 231 10.39 13.10 -7.59
CA LYS A 231 9.73 14.34 -8.03
C LYS A 231 10.00 14.62 -9.52
N SER A 232 11.22 14.35 -9.99
CA SER A 232 11.63 14.58 -11.38
C SER A 232 10.86 13.71 -12.39
N LEU A 233 10.56 12.45 -12.02
CA LEU A 233 9.73 11.56 -12.85
C LEU A 233 8.22 11.82 -12.71
N LYS A 234 7.81 12.74 -11.82
CA LYS A 234 6.40 13.05 -11.48
C LYS A 234 5.56 11.80 -11.19
N ASN A 235 6.20 10.74 -10.68
CA ASN A 235 5.61 9.42 -10.45
C ASN A 235 5.49 9.10 -8.96
N PHE A 236 5.31 10.10 -8.10
CA PHE A 236 5.18 9.90 -6.66
C PHE A 236 3.72 10.00 -6.22
N VAL A 237 3.38 9.30 -5.14
CA VAL A 237 2.09 9.40 -4.46
C VAL A 237 2.37 9.82 -3.02
N SER A 238 1.76 10.92 -2.58
CA SER A 238 1.88 11.37 -1.19
C SER A 238 1.11 10.44 -0.24
N ILE A 239 1.49 10.44 1.04
CA ILE A 239 0.80 9.65 2.07
C ILE A 239 -0.68 10.04 2.15
N LYS A 240 -1.00 11.34 2.03
CA LYS A 240 -2.38 11.84 2.02
C LYS A 240 -3.18 11.31 0.84
N GLU A 241 -2.60 11.29 -0.36
CA GLU A 241 -3.26 10.73 -1.55
C GLU A 241 -3.47 9.22 -1.40
N ALA A 242 -2.49 8.49 -0.87
CA ALA A 242 -2.63 7.07 -0.59
C ALA A 242 -3.74 6.80 0.45
N LEU A 243 -3.82 7.60 1.52
CA LEU A 243 -4.84 7.50 2.56
C LEU A 243 -6.25 7.91 2.10
N ASN A 244 -6.37 8.67 1.02
CA ASN A 244 -7.67 8.92 0.37
C ASN A 244 -8.23 7.66 -0.31
N LYS A 245 -7.35 6.74 -0.74
CA LYS A 245 -7.72 5.51 -1.45
C LYS A 245 -7.75 4.28 -0.53
N TYR A 246 -6.83 4.19 0.42
CA TYR A 246 -6.62 3.02 1.28
C TYR A 246 -6.57 3.42 2.74
N SER A 247 -6.94 2.50 3.64
CA SER A 247 -6.78 2.75 5.07
C SER A 247 -5.31 2.67 5.49
N SER A 248 -4.96 3.36 6.57
CA SER A 248 -3.63 3.27 7.20
C SER A 248 -3.23 1.82 7.49
N ARG A 249 -4.18 1.01 7.99
CA ARG A 249 -4.00 -0.43 8.21
C ARG A 249 -3.68 -1.20 6.92
N GLN A 250 -4.34 -0.89 5.81
CA GLN A 250 -4.07 -1.53 4.52
C GLN A 250 -2.67 -1.22 4.00
N LEU A 251 -2.25 0.05 4.09
CA LEU A 251 -0.89 0.45 3.72
C LEU A 251 0.15 -0.27 4.59
N ARG A 252 -0.07 -0.36 5.91
CA ARG A 252 0.79 -1.14 6.80
C ARG A 252 0.87 -2.61 6.43
N LEU A 253 -0.27 -3.26 6.20
CA LEU A 253 -0.29 -4.66 5.78
C LEU A 253 0.44 -4.86 4.45
N ALA A 254 0.35 -3.91 3.52
CA ALA A 254 1.11 -3.96 2.28
C ALA A 254 2.63 -3.95 2.55
N PHE A 255 3.12 -3.13 3.48
CA PHE A 255 4.53 -3.15 3.84
C PHE A 255 4.95 -4.42 4.60
N LEU A 256 4.13 -4.89 5.54
CA LEU A 256 4.43 -6.08 6.35
C LEU A 256 4.45 -7.38 5.56
N LEU A 257 3.68 -7.45 4.46
CA LEU A 257 3.66 -8.60 3.54
C LEU A 257 4.91 -8.66 2.65
N HIS A 258 5.78 -7.66 2.72
CA HIS A 258 7.02 -7.56 1.97
C HIS A 258 8.22 -7.46 2.91
N SER A 259 9.38 -7.89 2.43
CA SER A 259 10.64 -7.80 3.16
C SER A 259 11.09 -6.34 3.20
N TRP A 260 11.37 -5.81 4.40
CA TRP A 260 11.71 -4.39 4.60
C TRP A 260 13.00 -3.95 3.91
N ARG A 261 13.91 -4.89 3.64
CA ARG A 261 15.21 -4.65 2.98
C ARG A 261 15.14 -4.70 1.45
N ASP A 262 14.08 -5.29 0.89
CA ASP A 262 13.95 -5.47 -0.56
C ASP A 262 13.13 -4.33 -1.18
N THR A 263 13.32 -4.09 -2.48
CA THR A 263 12.53 -3.10 -3.21
C THR A 263 11.07 -3.55 -3.31
N LEU A 264 10.15 -2.66 -2.94
CA LEU A 264 8.71 -2.85 -3.07
C LEU A 264 8.18 -2.08 -4.27
N ASP A 265 7.45 -2.75 -5.17
CA ASP A 265 6.67 -2.09 -6.21
C ASP A 265 5.26 -1.80 -5.71
N TYR A 266 4.94 -0.52 -5.55
CA TYR A 266 3.62 -0.05 -5.19
C TYR A 266 2.70 -0.08 -6.41
N SER A 267 1.66 -0.90 -6.33
CA SER A 267 0.70 -1.13 -7.40
C SER A 267 -0.68 -1.46 -6.82
N ASP A 268 -1.72 -1.40 -7.66
CA ASP A 268 -3.05 -1.86 -7.28
C ASP A 268 -3.04 -3.33 -6.86
N ASN A 269 -2.25 -4.19 -7.52
CA ASN A 269 -2.10 -5.60 -7.16
C ASN A 269 -1.50 -5.77 -5.75
N THR A 270 -0.46 -4.99 -5.42
CA THR A 270 0.16 -5.00 -4.09
C THR A 270 -0.86 -4.65 -3.01
N MET A 271 -1.69 -3.64 -3.27
CA MET A 271 -2.74 -3.24 -2.35
C MET A 271 -3.90 -4.24 -2.28
N ASP A 272 -4.26 -4.88 -3.40
CA ASP A 272 -5.28 -5.93 -3.42
C ASP A 272 -4.89 -7.12 -2.53
N PHE A 273 -3.61 -7.50 -2.50
CA PHE A 273 -3.11 -8.51 -1.57
C PHE A 273 -3.29 -8.09 -0.11
N ALA A 274 -2.93 -6.85 0.23
CA ALA A 274 -3.09 -6.31 1.58
C ALA A 274 -4.56 -6.24 2.02
N ILE A 275 -5.45 -5.79 1.14
CA ILE A 275 -6.90 -5.74 1.37
C ILE A 275 -7.47 -7.15 1.57
N SER A 276 -7.04 -8.10 0.73
CA SER A 276 -7.45 -9.51 0.86
C SER A 276 -6.99 -10.11 2.19
N TYR A 277 -5.76 -9.82 2.60
CA TYR A 277 -5.22 -10.29 3.86
C TYR A 277 -5.96 -9.66 5.06
N GLU A 278 -6.27 -8.37 5.02
CA GLU A 278 -7.09 -7.69 6.02
C GLU A 278 -8.47 -8.36 6.15
N LYS A 279 -9.12 -8.69 5.02
CA LYS A 279 -10.41 -9.40 5.03
C LYS A 279 -10.31 -10.76 5.72
N VAL A 280 -9.24 -11.53 5.50
CA VAL A 280 -9.02 -12.81 6.18
C VAL A 280 -8.90 -12.64 7.68
N LEU A 281 -8.12 -11.65 8.14
CA LEU A 281 -7.99 -11.34 9.57
C LEU A 281 -9.32 -10.92 10.17
N ASN A 282 -10.00 -9.97 9.53
CA ASN A 282 -11.27 -9.43 10.02
C ASN A 282 -12.34 -10.51 10.13
N GLU A 283 -12.47 -11.34 9.10
CA GLU A 283 -13.41 -12.46 9.07
C GLU A 283 -13.12 -13.48 10.18
N PHE A 284 -11.85 -13.80 10.42
CA PHE A 284 -11.45 -14.65 11.53
C PHE A 284 -11.86 -14.06 12.88
N PHE A 285 -11.56 -12.77 13.14
CA PHE A 285 -11.93 -12.12 14.39
C PHE A 285 -13.45 -12.09 14.61
N LEU A 286 -14.23 -11.78 13.56
CA LEU A 286 -15.68 -11.79 13.62
C LEU A 286 -16.24 -13.19 13.93
N ASN A 287 -15.68 -14.23 13.34
CA ASN A 287 -16.08 -15.61 13.62
C ASN A 287 -15.76 -16.02 15.07
N VAL A 288 -14.60 -15.65 15.59
CA VAL A 288 -14.25 -15.90 17.00
C VAL A 288 -15.18 -15.15 17.94
N LYS A 289 -15.46 -13.86 17.67
CA LYS A 289 -16.42 -13.05 18.44
C LYS A 289 -17.82 -13.68 18.47
N ASP A 290 -18.29 -14.15 17.32
CA ASP A 290 -19.60 -14.82 17.22
C ASP A 290 -19.65 -16.13 18.03
N VAL A 291 -18.59 -16.93 18.00
CA VAL A 291 -18.47 -18.16 18.81
C VAL A 291 -18.47 -17.83 20.31
N ILE A 292 -17.70 -16.82 20.74
CA ILE A 292 -17.65 -16.38 22.14
C ILE A 292 -19.04 -15.99 22.64
N GLN A 293 -19.73 -15.12 21.89
CA GLN A 293 -21.02 -14.61 22.29
C GLN A 293 -22.12 -15.69 22.31
N THR A 294 -22.14 -16.58 21.31
CA THR A 294 -23.11 -17.68 21.26
C THR A 294 -22.98 -18.60 22.49
N THR A 295 -21.76 -18.85 22.93
CA THR A 295 -21.47 -19.70 24.09
C THR A 295 -21.75 -19.01 25.43
N ASN A 296 -21.63 -17.67 25.48
CA ASN A 296 -22.03 -16.89 26.65
C ASN A 296 -23.55 -16.95 26.87
N ILE A 297 -24.34 -16.89 25.79
CA ILE A 297 -25.80 -16.92 25.85
C ILE A 297 -26.34 -18.31 26.18
N SER A 298 -25.72 -19.38 25.67
CA SER A 298 -26.10 -20.76 26.02
C SER A 298 -25.82 -21.13 27.48
N GLY A 299 -25.13 -20.27 28.25
CA GLY A 299 -24.71 -20.53 29.62
C GLY A 299 -23.59 -21.57 29.74
N GLU A 300 -22.99 -21.97 28.62
CA GLU A 300 -21.88 -22.95 28.57
C GLU A 300 -20.51 -22.31 28.81
N SER A 301 -20.43 -20.98 28.73
CA SER A 301 -19.25 -20.14 28.97
C SER A 301 -18.50 -20.44 30.29
N ALA A 302 -19.22 -20.87 31.32
CA ALA A 302 -18.64 -21.13 32.65
C ALA A 302 -18.10 -22.56 32.84
N LYS A 303 -18.26 -23.48 31.88
CA LYS A 303 -17.75 -24.84 32.03
C LYS A 303 -16.32 -24.90 31.51
N LEU A 304 -15.35 -25.02 32.42
CA LEU A 304 -14.00 -25.48 32.09
C LEU A 304 -14.10 -26.92 31.57
N VAL A 305 -14.18 -27.08 30.25
CA VAL A 305 -14.33 -28.39 29.60
C VAL A 305 -12.97 -29.05 29.49
N LYS A 306 -12.90 -30.35 29.78
CA LYS A 306 -11.71 -31.16 29.51
C LYS A 306 -11.41 -31.13 28.01
N TRP A 307 -10.20 -30.72 27.65
CA TRP A 307 -9.72 -30.80 26.27
C TRP A 307 -9.72 -32.24 25.77
N ASN A 308 -10.31 -32.45 24.60
CA ASN A 308 -10.20 -33.67 23.84
C ASN A 308 -9.06 -33.57 22.81
N GLU A 309 -8.88 -34.59 21.99
CA GLU A 309 -7.79 -34.65 21.00
C GLU A 309 -7.80 -33.45 20.04
N LYS A 310 -8.96 -32.89 19.71
CA LYS A 310 -9.11 -31.73 18.82
C LYS A 310 -8.57 -30.44 19.44
N GLU A 311 -8.91 -30.15 20.71
CA GLU A 311 -8.35 -28.98 21.42
C GLU A 311 -6.85 -29.14 21.63
N MET A 312 -6.41 -30.36 22.00
CA MET A 312 -4.99 -30.65 22.15
C MET A 312 -4.21 -30.47 20.84
N GLU A 313 -4.79 -30.86 19.70
CA GLU A 313 -4.21 -30.64 18.38
C GLU A 313 -4.11 -29.16 18.04
N LEU A 314 -5.21 -28.40 18.17
CA LEU A 314 -5.21 -26.97 17.88
C LEU A 314 -4.24 -26.22 18.79
N ASN A 315 -4.18 -26.56 20.08
CA ASN A 315 -3.23 -25.95 21.00
C ASN A 315 -1.78 -26.28 20.64
N ARG A 316 -1.48 -27.51 20.19
CA ARG A 316 -0.15 -27.86 19.68
C ARG A 316 0.23 -27.05 18.44
N ILE A 317 -0.71 -26.86 17.51
CA ILE A 317 -0.55 -25.97 16.36
C ILE A 317 -0.27 -24.54 16.83
N PHE A 318 -1.07 -24.01 17.75
CA PHE A 318 -0.90 -22.66 18.28
C PHE A 318 0.47 -22.44 18.93
N LEU A 319 0.91 -23.34 19.82
CA LEU A 319 2.21 -23.25 20.46
C LEU A 319 3.36 -23.32 19.44
N ARG A 320 3.24 -24.18 18.43
CA ARG A 320 4.19 -24.25 17.32
C ARG A 320 4.21 -22.95 16.52
N THR A 321 3.05 -22.39 16.19
CA THR A 321 2.93 -21.10 15.49
C THR A 321 3.61 -20.00 16.29
N LYS A 322 3.40 -19.90 17.61
CA LYS A 322 4.08 -18.91 18.46
C LYS A 322 5.59 -19.00 18.37
N ARG A 323 6.14 -20.22 18.44
CA ARG A 323 7.58 -20.45 18.31
C ARG A 323 8.09 -20.02 16.93
N MET A 324 7.43 -20.44 15.86
CA MET A 324 7.83 -20.11 14.49
C MET A 324 7.74 -18.60 14.20
N ILE A 325 6.75 -17.92 14.78
CA ILE A 325 6.64 -16.45 14.70
C ILE A 325 7.81 -15.78 15.42
N HIS A 326 8.16 -16.25 16.62
CA HIS A 326 9.31 -15.72 17.35
C HIS A 326 10.62 -15.94 16.57
N GLU A 327 10.84 -17.14 16.03
CA GLU A 327 12.00 -17.46 15.19
C GLU A 327 12.08 -16.53 13.95
N ALA A 328 10.96 -16.28 13.27
CA ALA A 328 10.91 -15.36 12.13
C ALA A 328 11.18 -13.90 12.51
N LEU A 329 10.68 -13.43 13.66
CA LEU A 329 10.98 -12.08 14.13
C LEU A 329 12.45 -11.90 14.53
N CYS A 330 13.07 -12.94 15.10
CA CYS A 330 14.50 -12.95 15.40
C CYS A 330 15.38 -13.05 14.14
N ASP A 331 14.85 -13.59 13.04
CA ASP A 331 15.52 -13.63 11.75
C ASP A 331 15.24 -12.34 10.96
N ASN A 332 16.01 -11.29 11.28
CA ASN A 332 15.97 -10.01 10.57
C ASN A 332 14.57 -9.38 10.46
N VAL A 333 13.72 -9.54 11.48
CA VAL A 333 12.36 -9.00 11.53
C VAL A 333 11.53 -9.45 10.32
N ASP A 334 11.51 -10.75 10.00
CA ASP A 334 10.77 -11.31 8.87
C ASP A 334 9.25 -11.29 9.12
N THR A 335 8.64 -10.12 8.90
CA THR A 335 7.19 -9.91 9.05
C THR A 335 6.37 -10.70 8.05
N ARG A 336 6.90 -10.96 6.85
CA ARG A 336 6.21 -11.72 5.81
C ARG A 336 5.96 -13.15 6.28
N THR A 337 6.99 -13.82 6.77
CA THR A 337 6.84 -15.18 7.32
C THR A 337 5.90 -15.18 8.52
N VAL A 338 5.95 -14.16 9.39
CA VAL A 338 4.99 -14.05 10.51
C VAL A 338 3.54 -14.02 10.00
N LEU A 339 3.24 -13.20 8.99
CA LEU A 339 1.91 -13.10 8.41
C LEU A 339 1.47 -14.43 7.74
N ASP A 340 2.38 -15.14 7.08
CA ASP A 340 2.07 -16.46 6.53
C ASP A 340 1.71 -17.48 7.64
N ARG A 341 2.45 -17.49 8.76
CA ARG A 341 2.16 -18.36 9.92
C ARG A 341 0.85 -18.01 10.61
N ILE A 342 0.49 -16.72 10.67
CA ILE A 342 -0.82 -16.27 11.17
C ILE A 342 -1.94 -16.84 10.28
N ARG A 343 -1.81 -16.74 8.95
CA ARG A 343 -2.81 -17.24 8.00
C ARG A 343 -3.00 -18.76 8.09
N GLU A 344 -1.92 -19.52 8.25
CA GLU A 344 -1.98 -20.97 8.48
C GLU A 344 -2.69 -21.32 9.80
N CYS A 345 -2.41 -20.55 10.87
CA CYS A 345 -3.05 -20.73 12.17
C CYS A 345 -4.55 -20.42 12.10
N ILE A 346 -4.94 -19.33 11.43
CA ILE A 346 -6.33 -18.97 11.16
C ILE A 346 -7.04 -20.10 10.39
N SER A 347 -6.39 -20.66 9.37
CA SER A 347 -6.96 -21.77 8.60
C SER A 347 -7.23 -22.99 9.49
N SER A 348 -6.32 -23.29 10.42
CA SER A 348 -6.50 -24.36 11.41
C SER A 348 -7.65 -24.07 12.38
N CYS A 349 -7.80 -22.82 12.81
CA CYS A 349 -8.92 -22.38 13.65
C CYS A 349 -10.26 -22.50 12.91
N ASN A 350 -10.32 -22.13 11.63
CA ASN A 350 -11.54 -22.26 10.83
C ASN A 350 -11.97 -23.73 10.67
N VAL A 351 -11.01 -24.63 10.42
CA VAL A 351 -11.27 -26.08 10.39
C VAL A 351 -11.75 -26.58 11.74
N TYR A 352 -11.18 -26.07 12.84
CA TYR A 352 -11.64 -26.41 14.19
C TYR A 352 -13.08 -25.93 14.43
N MET A 353 -13.38 -24.67 14.13
CA MET A 353 -14.72 -24.08 14.31
C MET A 353 -15.81 -24.82 13.51
N ALA A 354 -15.47 -25.34 12.33
CA ALA A 354 -16.37 -26.12 11.49
C ALA A 354 -16.74 -27.50 12.10
N LYS A 355 -15.90 -28.05 12.99
CA LYS A 355 -16.05 -29.43 13.52
C LYS A 355 -16.98 -29.57 14.74
N GLY A 356 -17.64 -28.50 15.19
CA GLY A 356 -18.72 -28.60 16.20
C GLY A 356 -18.43 -27.87 17.52
N THR A 357 -18.53 -28.59 18.65
CA THR A 357 -18.31 -28.06 20.01
C THR A 357 -16.86 -27.58 20.15
N ASN A 358 -16.70 -26.29 20.41
CA ASN A 358 -15.42 -25.60 20.42
C ASN A 358 -15.11 -25.08 21.82
N ASP A 359 -13.86 -25.21 22.26
CA ASP A 359 -13.32 -24.48 23.40
C ASP A 359 -13.16 -23.01 23.01
N VAL A 360 -14.00 -22.18 23.60
CA VAL A 360 -14.05 -20.75 23.35
C VAL A 360 -12.79 -20.04 23.85
N HIS A 361 -12.20 -20.52 24.95
CA HIS A 361 -11.05 -19.90 25.57
C HIS A 361 -9.80 -20.06 24.70
N LEU A 362 -9.62 -21.23 24.08
CA LEU A 362 -8.53 -21.49 23.15
C LEU A 362 -8.62 -20.58 21.92
N LEU A 363 -9.80 -20.48 21.28
CA LEU A 363 -10.02 -19.58 20.15
C LEU A 363 -9.81 -18.10 20.53
N LYS A 364 -10.31 -17.70 21.70
CA LYS A 364 -10.11 -16.35 22.25
C LYS A 364 -8.62 -16.04 22.43
N ASN A 365 -7.86 -16.95 23.03
CA ASN A 365 -6.42 -16.77 23.26
C ASN A 365 -5.63 -16.63 21.96
N ILE A 366 -5.97 -17.42 20.93
CA ILE A 366 -5.36 -17.32 19.61
C ILE A 366 -5.69 -15.96 18.98
N ALA A 367 -6.94 -15.52 19.05
CA ALA A 367 -7.37 -14.25 18.48
C ALA A 367 -6.75 -13.04 19.18
N LEU A 368 -6.62 -13.08 20.51
CA LEU A 368 -5.91 -12.06 21.29
C LEU A 368 -4.44 -12.00 20.89
N TYR A 369 -3.76 -13.15 20.81
CA TYR A 369 -2.36 -13.19 20.39
C TYR A 369 -2.14 -12.60 18.99
N ILE A 370 -3.01 -12.91 18.03
CA ILE A 370 -2.94 -12.33 16.68
C ILE A 370 -3.22 -10.82 16.73
N THR A 371 -4.18 -10.38 17.56
CA THR A 371 -4.48 -8.96 17.75
C THR A 371 -3.28 -8.21 18.33
N ASP A 372 -2.62 -8.78 19.33
CA ASP A 372 -1.42 -8.20 19.96
C ASP A 372 -0.27 -8.06 18.95
N LEU A 373 -0.07 -9.06 18.06
CA LEU A 373 0.90 -8.95 16.97
C LEU A 373 0.53 -7.83 16.00
N MET A 374 -0.74 -7.68 15.64
CA MET A 374 -1.18 -6.59 14.77
C MET A 374 -1.03 -5.23 15.46
N ARG A 375 -1.10 -5.16 16.80
CA ARG A 375 -0.78 -3.96 17.58
C ARG A 375 0.71 -3.65 17.54
N ILE A 376 1.58 -4.64 17.71
CA ILE A 376 3.04 -4.49 17.59
C ILE A 376 3.42 -3.98 16.19
N PHE A 377 2.78 -4.51 15.15
CA PHE A 377 2.97 -4.02 13.78
C PHE A 377 2.22 -2.71 13.48
N GLY A 378 1.52 -2.15 14.46
CA GLY A 378 0.68 -0.94 14.40
C GLY A 378 -0.41 -0.96 13.33
N ALA A 379 -0.84 -2.14 12.90
CA ALA A 379 -2.04 -2.32 12.08
C ALA A 379 -3.33 -2.16 12.91
N VAL A 380 -3.24 -2.19 14.24
CA VAL A 380 -4.35 -2.00 15.19
C VAL A 380 -4.00 -0.88 16.17
N GLU A 381 -4.91 0.06 16.34
CA GLU A 381 -4.82 1.11 17.38
C GLU A 381 -5.00 0.47 18.77
N GLU A 382 -4.45 1.08 19.82
CA GLU A 382 -4.49 0.53 21.18
C GLU A 382 -5.92 0.28 21.66
N SER A 383 -6.35 -0.98 21.62
CA SER A 383 -7.60 -1.45 22.23
C SER A 383 -7.41 -2.84 22.83
N ASP A 384 -8.11 -3.13 23.92
CA ASP A 384 -8.16 -4.45 24.57
C ASP A 384 -9.10 -5.44 23.85
N LEU A 385 -9.72 -5.01 22.74
CA LEU A 385 -10.71 -5.79 22.01
C LEU A 385 -10.03 -6.74 21.02
N ILE A 386 -10.69 -7.87 20.76
CA ILE A 386 -10.27 -8.80 19.72
C ILE A 386 -10.47 -8.16 18.34
N GLY A 387 -9.41 -8.14 17.54
CA GLY A 387 -9.44 -7.78 16.13
C GLY A 387 -9.51 -6.29 15.85
N PHE A 388 -10.15 -5.93 14.74
CA PHE A 388 -10.20 -4.56 14.26
C PHE A 388 -11.40 -3.81 14.83
N PRO A 389 -11.21 -2.60 15.39
CA PRO A 389 -12.33 -1.78 15.85
C PRO A 389 -13.19 -1.35 14.67
N VAL A 390 -14.50 -1.53 14.80
CA VAL A 390 -15.49 -1.27 13.73
C VAL A 390 -15.95 0.20 13.73
N LEU A 391 -15.78 0.91 14.85
CA LEU A 391 -16.26 2.29 15.03
C LEU A 391 -15.15 3.17 15.63
N LYS A 392 -14.64 4.12 14.83
CA LYS A 392 -13.82 5.25 15.29
C LYS A 392 -14.69 6.31 15.95
N THR A 393 -15.30 5.99 17.09
CA THR A 393 -15.95 6.98 17.95
C THR A 393 -15.30 6.91 19.31
N GLU A 394 -15.09 8.07 19.95
CA GLU A 394 -14.41 8.21 21.24
C GLU A 394 -15.03 7.35 22.38
N ASN A 395 -16.22 6.77 22.17
CA ASN A 395 -16.94 5.88 23.09
C ASN A 395 -17.34 4.52 22.48
N SER A 396 -16.63 4.00 21.47
CA SER A 396 -16.99 2.75 20.77
C SER A 396 -17.01 1.49 21.65
N LEU A 397 -16.32 1.54 22.79
CA LEU A 397 -16.23 0.45 23.79
C LEU A 397 -17.59 -0.01 24.32
N ASP A 398 -18.57 0.91 24.41
CA ASP A 398 -19.90 0.62 24.97
C ASP A 398 -20.88 0.13 23.89
N THR A 399 -20.76 0.63 22.66
CA THR A 399 -21.77 0.43 21.62
C THR A 399 -21.87 -1.00 21.11
N GLU A 400 -20.75 -1.69 20.85
CA GLU A 400 -20.78 -3.11 20.43
C GLU A 400 -21.40 -3.98 21.54
N SER A 401 -21.01 -3.76 22.80
CA SER A 401 -21.53 -4.52 23.93
C SER A 401 -23.03 -4.31 24.16
N ILE A 402 -23.52 -3.08 23.94
CA ILE A 402 -24.94 -2.70 24.07
C ILE A 402 -25.78 -3.25 22.91
N VAL A 403 -25.30 -3.13 21.67
CA VAL A 403 -26.12 -3.39 20.47
C VAL A 403 -26.20 -4.89 20.15
N MET A 404 -25.13 -5.66 20.41
CA MET A 404 -25.08 -7.08 20.04
C MET A 404 -26.20 -7.95 20.61
N PRO A 405 -26.65 -7.80 21.88
CA PRO A 405 -27.80 -8.54 22.40
C PRO A 405 -29.08 -8.32 21.60
N PHE A 406 -29.38 -7.08 21.21
CA PHE A 406 -30.59 -6.75 20.43
C PHE A 406 -30.53 -7.32 19.01
N LEU A 407 -29.37 -7.24 18.37
CA LEU A 407 -29.19 -7.78 17.01
C LEU A 407 -29.30 -9.31 16.98
N ARG A 408 -28.86 -9.99 18.05
CA ARG A 408 -29.06 -11.43 18.20
C ARG A 408 -30.52 -11.80 18.36
N ILE A 409 -31.25 -11.13 19.25
CA ILE A 409 -32.70 -11.35 19.41
C ILE A 409 -33.42 -11.17 18.07
N LEU A 410 -33.04 -10.15 17.30
CA LEU A 410 -33.58 -9.94 15.95
C LEU A 410 -33.21 -11.06 14.97
N GLY A 411 -31.96 -11.54 15.02
CA GLY A 411 -31.47 -12.66 14.21
C GLY A 411 -32.21 -13.97 14.52
N ASP A 412 -32.34 -14.31 15.80
CA ASP A 412 -33.05 -15.51 16.27
C ASP A 412 -34.54 -15.44 15.87
N PHE A 413 -35.20 -14.31 16.08
CA PHE A 413 -36.58 -14.09 15.65
C PHE A 413 -36.75 -14.23 14.13
N ARG A 414 -35.80 -13.70 13.34
CA ARG A 414 -35.80 -13.87 11.88
C ARG A 414 -35.66 -15.35 11.51
N ASP A 415 -34.81 -16.11 12.20
CA ASP A 415 -34.57 -17.52 11.89
C ASP A 415 -35.78 -18.41 12.20
N ASP A 416 -36.50 -18.11 13.29
CA ASP A 416 -37.79 -18.73 13.60
C ASP A 416 -38.81 -18.48 12.48
N ILE A 417 -38.94 -17.22 12.05
CA ILE A 417 -39.82 -16.84 10.93
C ILE A 417 -39.39 -17.53 9.63
N ARG A 418 -38.10 -17.60 9.34
CA ARG A 418 -37.56 -18.25 8.13
C ARG A 418 -37.84 -19.74 8.14
N THR A 419 -37.73 -20.39 9.30
CA THR A 419 -38.02 -21.81 9.49
C THR A 419 -39.48 -22.11 9.21
N GLU A 420 -40.40 -21.36 9.80
CA GLU A 420 -41.83 -21.50 9.55
C GLU A 420 -42.21 -21.11 8.11
N GLY A 421 -41.59 -20.06 7.56
CA GLY A 421 -41.77 -19.64 6.18
C GLY A 421 -41.36 -20.69 5.16
N ARG A 422 -40.30 -21.46 5.42
CA ARG A 422 -39.89 -22.62 4.60
C ARG A 422 -40.91 -23.75 4.67
N LYS A 423 -41.40 -24.09 5.87
CA LYS A 423 -42.43 -25.13 6.05
C LYS A 423 -43.73 -24.79 5.32
N LEU A 424 -44.14 -23.53 5.40
CA LEU A 424 -45.37 -23.01 4.79
C LEU A 424 -45.21 -22.61 3.31
N LYS A 425 -44.01 -22.73 2.73
CA LYS A 425 -43.66 -22.25 1.38
C LYS A 425 -44.07 -20.79 1.14
N ALA A 426 -43.98 -19.96 2.18
CA ALA A 426 -44.42 -18.56 2.16
C ALA A 426 -43.36 -17.68 1.48
N ALA A 427 -43.36 -17.65 0.15
CA ALA A 427 -42.35 -16.94 -0.65
C ALA A 427 -42.20 -15.45 -0.28
N THR A 428 -43.31 -14.77 0.04
CA THR A 428 -43.30 -13.35 0.45
C THR A 428 -42.57 -13.14 1.77
N VAL A 429 -42.79 -14.01 2.76
CA VAL A 429 -42.15 -13.94 4.08
C VAL A 429 -40.64 -14.18 3.96
N LEU A 430 -40.24 -15.17 3.14
CA LEU A 430 -38.84 -15.44 2.87
C LEU A 430 -38.15 -14.24 2.19
N LYS A 431 -38.82 -13.59 1.23
CA LYS A 431 -38.32 -12.35 0.60
C LYS A 431 -38.14 -11.21 1.60
N LEU A 432 -39.05 -11.06 2.57
CA LEU A 432 -38.90 -10.04 3.62
C LEU A 432 -37.69 -10.34 4.53
N CYS A 433 -37.47 -11.61 4.88
CA CYS A 433 -36.30 -12.03 5.66
C CYS A 433 -34.98 -11.81 4.91
N ASP A 434 -34.97 -12.04 3.59
CA ASP A 434 -33.82 -11.79 2.74
C ASP A 434 -33.60 -10.28 2.54
N ASN A 435 -34.67 -9.48 2.39
CA ASN A 435 -34.57 -8.01 2.32
C ASN A 435 -34.01 -7.40 3.62
N LEU A 436 -34.41 -7.91 4.78
CA LEU A 436 -33.85 -7.47 6.06
C LEU A 436 -32.33 -7.75 6.11
N ARG A 437 -31.89 -8.94 5.69
CA ARG A 437 -30.48 -9.36 5.66
C ARG A 437 -29.64 -8.58 4.63
N ASP A 438 -30.13 -8.47 3.40
CA ASP A 438 -29.32 -8.06 2.25
C ASP A 438 -29.44 -6.55 1.96
N GLU A 439 -30.55 -5.90 2.33
CA GLU A 439 -30.81 -4.50 1.98
C GLU A 439 -30.89 -3.59 3.20
N ILE A 440 -31.50 -4.01 4.32
CA ILE A 440 -31.76 -3.12 5.47
C ILE A 440 -30.58 -3.10 6.45
N LEU A 441 -30.22 -4.25 7.02
CA LEU A 441 -29.17 -4.37 8.05
C LEU A 441 -27.77 -3.89 7.60
N PRO A 442 -27.35 -4.08 6.34
CA PRO A 442 -26.10 -3.51 5.84
C PRO A 442 -26.01 -1.98 5.96
N ASN A 443 -27.13 -1.25 5.89
CA ASN A 443 -27.13 0.21 6.02
C ASN A 443 -26.78 0.70 7.44
N VAL A 444 -26.83 -0.19 8.42
CA VAL A 444 -26.49 0.08 9.83
C VAL A 444 -25.26 -0.69 10.29
N GLY A 445 -24.47 -1.27 9.38
CA GLY A 445 -23.23 -1.97 9.72
C GLY A 445 -23.44 -3.38 10.27
N VAL A 446 -24.57 -4.02 9.98
CA VAL A 446 -24.90 -5.36 10.48
C VAL A 446 -24.93 -6.36 9.33
N ARG A 447 -24.17 -7.45 9.45
CA ARG A 447 -24.18 -8.59 8.53
C ARG A 447 -24.81 -9.80 9.23
N LEU A 448 -25.82 -10.40 8.60
CA LEU A 448 -26.36 -11.71 9.01
C LEU A 448 -25.91 -12.79 8.03
N GLU A 449 -25.36 -13.87 8.55
CA GLU A 449 -24.97 -15.04 7.76
C GLU A 449 -25.78 -16.26 8.16
N ASP A 450 -26.55 -16.80 7.21
CA ASP A 450 -27.33 -18.01 7.44
C ASP A 450 -26.39 -19.22 7.58
N ARG A 451 -26.61 -20.06 8.60
CA ARG A 451 -25.90 -21.33 8.79
C ARG A 451 -26.87 -22.49 8.66
N GLU A 452 -26.44 -23.59 8.05
CA GLU A 452 -27.27 -24.79 7.97
C GLU A 452 -27.39 -25.45 9.35
N GLY A 453 -28.63 -25.60 9.83
CA GLY A 453 -28.93 -26.29 11.09
C GLY A 453 -28.50 -25.53 12.37
N LYS A 454 -28.13 -24.26 12.28
CA LYS A 454 -27.79 -23.38 13.41
C LYS A 454 -28.40 -22.00 13.21
N ASN A 455 -28.52 -21.24 14.29
CA ASN A 455 -28.90 -19.82 14.22
C ASN A 455 -27.87 -19.04 13.38
N CYS A 456 -28.35 -17.96 12.77
CA CYS A 456 -27.57 -17.07 11.93
C CYS A 456 -26.45 -16.40 12.74
N ALA A 457 -25.31 -16.19 12.10
CA ALA A 457 -24.23 -15.43 12.69
C ALA A 457 -24.55 -13.94 12.56
N VAL A 458 -24.43 -13.21 13.66
CA VAL A 458 -24.58 -11.75 13.68
C VAL A 458 -23.20 -11.12 13.79
N LYS A 459 -22.83 -10.31 12.81
CA LYS A 459 -21.51 -9.64 12.75
C LYS A 459 -21.68 -8.14 12.57
N LEU A 460 -20.92 -7.36 13.33
CA LEU A 460 -20.76 -5.93 13.11
C LEU A 460 -19.60 -5.68 12.16
N VAL A 461 -19.85 -4.91 11.12
CA VAL A 461 -18.88 -4.57 10.08
C VAL A 461 -19.06 -3.09 9.74
N ASP A 462 -17.99 -2.44 9.28
CA ASP A 462 -18.08 -1.06 8.83
C ASP A 462 -19.16 -0.93 7.74
N LYS A 463 -20.07 0.02 7.94
CA LYS A 463 -21.17 0.30 7.02
C LYS A 463 -20.67 0.54 5.59
N LYS A 464 -19.59 1.30 5.41
CA LYS A 464 -19.03 1.61 4.09
C LYS A 464 -18.61 0.34 3.37
N ILE A 465 -17.95 -0.58 4.07
CA ILE A 465 -17.54 -1.88 3.52
C ILE A 465 -18.75 -2.70 3.07
N LEU A 466 -19.80 -2.80 3.91
CA LEU A 466 -20.99 -3.57 3.56
C LEU A 466 -21.74 -2.99 2.36
N LEU A 467 -21.81 -1.66 2.24
CA LEU A 467 -22.43 -0.99 1.11
C LEU A 467 -21.62 -1.22 -0.18
N GLU A 468 -20.30 -1.11 -0.12
CA GLU A 468 -19.43 -1.39 -1.27
C GLU A 468 -19.54 -2.84 -1.75
N GLU A 469 -19.58 -3.81 -0.82
CA GLU A 469 -19.79 -5.22 -1.14
C GLU A 469 -21.17 -5.46 -1.80
N ARG A 470 -22.23 -4.85 -1.24
CA ARG A 470 -23.58 -4.95 -1.80
C ARG A 470 -23.65 -4.37 -3.20
N ASP A 471 -23.09 -3.19 -3.40
CA ASP A 471 -23.12 -2.50 -4.69
C ASP A 471 -22.25 -3.23 -5.72
N ALA A 472 -21.10 -3.79 -5.32
CA ALA A 472 -20.28 -4.66 -6.16
C ALA A 472 -21.04 -5.93 -6.56
N LYS A 473 -21.76 -6.57 -5.64
CA LYS A 473 -22.60 -7.74 -5.93
C LYS A 473 -23.71 -7.40 -6.92
N LYS A 474 -24.39 -6.27 -6.74
CA LYS A 474 -25.42 -5.78 -7.68
C LYS A 474 -24.85 -5.51 -9.07
N ARG A 475 -23.65 -4.93 -9.17
CA ARG A 475 -22.95 -4.73 -10.45
C ARG A 475 -22.66 -6.07 -11.13
N LEU A 476 -22.09 -7.03 -10.41
CA LEU A 476 -21.78 -8.37 -10.94
C LEU A 476 -23.03 -9.14 -11.36
N GLU A 477 -24.12 -9.04 -10.60
CA GLU A 477 -25.41 -9.65 -10.97
C GLU A 477 -25.97 -9.02 -12.25
N LYS A 478 -25.95 -7.69 -12.36
CA LYS A 478 -26.36 -6.97 -13.56
C LYS A 478 -25.51 -7.37 -14.78
N GLU A 479 -24.19 -7.45 -14.63
CA GLU A 479 -23.28 -7.91 -15.70
C GLU A 479 -23.58 -9.35 -16.13
N LYS A 480 -23.85 -10.25 -15.17
CA LYS A 480 -24.25 -11.63 -15.47
C LYS A 480 -25.59 -11.69 -16.19
N GLU A 481 -26.56 -10.87 -15.81
CA GLU A 481 -27.86 -10.78 -16.48
C GLU A 481 -27.72 -10.22 -17.90
N GLU A 482 -26.92 -9.17 -18.09
CA GLU A 482 -26.61 -8.61 -19.41
C GLU A 482 -25.89 -9.62 -20.31
N LEU A 483 -24.93 -10.37 -19.77
CA LEU A 483 -24.24 -11.46 -20.49
C LEU A 483 -25.22 -12.57 -20.87
N LYS A 484 -26.11 -13.00 -19.97
CA LYS A 484 -27.15 -13.99 -20.25
C LYS A 484 -28.12 -13.48 -21.32
N ALA A 485 -28.55 -12.22 -21.24
CA ALA A 485 -29.43 -11.61 -22.23
C ALA A 485 -28.76 -11.51 -23.61
N LYS A 486 -27.49 -11.08 -23.68
CA LYS A 486 -26.70 -11.06 -24.92
C LYS A 486 -26.51 -12.46 -25.50
N ALA A 487 -26.22 -13.46 -24.67
CA ALA A 487 -26.08 -14.84 -25.09
C ALA A 487 -27.40 -15.42 -25.63
N LEU A 488 -28.53 -15.12 -24.97
CA LEU A 488 -29.85 -15.52 -25.43
C LEU A 488 -30.21 -14.84 -26.76
N ALA A 489 -30.00 -13.53 -26.88
CA ALA A 489 -30.23 -12.78 -28.11
C ALA A 489 -29.39 -13.32 -29.28
N ALA A 490 -28.09 -13.56 -29.06
CA ALA A 490 -27.21 -14.14 -30.07
C ALA A 490 -27.61 -15.57 -30.46
N LYS A 491 -28.14 -16.36 -29.50
CA LYS A 491 -28.69 -17.70 -29.79
C LYS A 491 -29.96 -17.58 -30.65
N THR A 492 -30.89 -16.71 -30.28
CA THR A 492 -32.13 -16.46 -31.03
C THR A 492 -31.84 -15.94 -32.44
N GLU A 493 -30.87 -15.05 -32.61
CA GLU A 493 -30.44 -14.55 -33.92
C GLU A 493 -29.80 -15.65 -34.77
N LYS A 494 -28.91 -16.46 -34.20
CA LYS A 494 -28.33 -17.63 -34.89
C LYS A 494 -29.40 -18.65 -35.30
N GLU A 495 -30.37 -18.91 -34.44
CA GLU A 495 -31.51 -19.78 -34.76
C GLU A 495 -32.39 -19.18 -35.86
N ALA A 496 -32.68 -17.88 -35.81
CA ALA A 496 -33.43 -17.19 -36.86
C ALA A 496 -32.70 -17.24 -38.22
N LEU A 497 -31.37 -17.06 -38.23
CA LEU A 497 -30.56 -17.18 -39.43
C LEU A 497 -30.60 -18.58 -40.05
N LYS A 498 -30.71 -19.65 -39.25
CA LYS A 498 -30.87 -21.03 -39.78
C LYS A 498 -32.20 -21.23 -40.51
N LYS A 499 -33.22 -20.44 -40.21
CA LYS A 499 -34.56 -20.52 -40.82
C LYS A 499 -34.66 -19.82 -42.17
N VAL A 500 -33.63 -19.04 -42.56
CA VAL A 500 -33.65 -18.30 -43.83
C VAL A 500 -33.35 -19.26 -44.98
N PRO A 501 -34.28 -19.39 -45.96
CA PRO A 501 -34.02 -20.20 -47.15
C PRO A 501 -32.79 -19.70 -47.90
N PRO A 502 -31.93 -20.59 -48.44
CA PRO A 502 -30.68 -20.19 -49.09
C PRO A 502 -30.87 -19.21 -50.25
N HIS A 503 -31.94 -19.37 -51.03
CA HIS A 503 -32.27 -18.49 -52.16
C HIS A 503 -32.73 -17.08 -51.74
N GLU A 504 -33.18 -16.89 -50.49
CA GLU A 504 -33.57 -15.58 -49.95
C GLU A 504 -32.44 -14.87 -49.20
N MET A 505 -31.35 -15.58 -48.88
CA MET A 505 -30.27 -15.09 -48.02
C MET A 505 -29.64 -13.79 -48.53
N PHE A 506 -29.41 -13.70 -49.84
CA PHE A 506 -28.77 -12.53 -50.45
C PHE A 506 -29.77 -11.50 -50.99
N LEU A 507 -31.02 -11.89 -51.25
CA LEU A 507 -32.07 -11.00 -51.75
C LEU A 507 -32.40 -9.86 -50.77
N LYS A 508 -32.16 -10.09 -49.47
CA LYS A 508 -32.36 -9.07 -48.41
C LYS A 508 -31.17 -8.10 -48.25
N MET A 509 -30.10 -8.26 -49.04
CA MET A 509 -28.89 -7.42 -49.02
C MET A 509 -28.85 -6.47 -50.23
N SER A 510 -29.94 -5.75 -50.48
CA SER A 510 -30.09 -4.82 -51.61
C SER A 510 -29.18 -3.59 -51.52
N ASP A 511 -28.57 -3.36 -50.36
CA ASP A 511 -27.53 -2.35 -50.12
C ASP A 511 -26.16 -2.77 -50.70
N LYS A 512 -25.98 -4.05 -51.01
CA LYS A 512 -24.69 -4.61 -51.45
C LYS A 512 -24.72 -5.25 -52.83
N PHE A 513 -25.90 -5.66 -53.29
CA PHE A 513 -26.07 -6.42 -54.53
C PHE A 513 -27.30 -5.95 -55.29
N SER A 514 -27.17 -5.85 -56.61
CA SER A 514 -28.22 -5.31 -57.48
C SER A 514 -28.88 -6.37 -58.37
N VAL A 515 -28.14 -7.38 -58.81
CA VAL A 515 -28.61 -8.44 -59.73
C VAL A 515 -28.25 -9.82 -59.17
N PHE A 516 -29.17 -10.78 -59.32
CA PHE A 516 -29.07 -12.14 -58.78
C PHE A 516 -29.35 -13.18 -59.88
N ASP A 517 -28.75 -14.36 -59.77
CA ASP A 517 -29.03 -15.49 -60.66
C ASP A 517 -30.30 -16.28 -60.27
N SER A 518 -30.60 -17.35 -61.00
CA SER A 518 -31.76 -18.21 -60.75
C SER A 518 -31.72 -18.97 -59.42
N GLN A 519 -30.57 -19.00 -58.73
CA GLN A 519 -30.40 -19.58 -57.40
C GLN A 519 -30.42 -18.52 -56.30
N GLY A 520 -30.57 -17.24 -56.64
CA GLY A 520 -30.54 -16.12 -55.70
C GLY A 520 -29.14 -15.68 -55.29
N ILE A 521 -28.09 -16.08 -56.03
CA ILE A 521 -26.71 -15.66 -55.77
C ILE A 521 -26.42 -14.35 -56.51
N PRO A 522 -25.81 -13.35 -55.84
CA PRO A 522 -25.47 -12.08 -56.49
C PRO A 522 -24.49 -12.25 -57.66
N THR A 523 -24.79 -11.57 -58.76
CA THR A 523 -23.91 -11.47 -59.94
C THR A 523 -23.31 -10.08 -60.09
N HIS A 524 -23.98 -9.04 -59.57
CA HIS A 524 -23.53 -7.65 -59.62
C HIS A 524 -23.55 -7.00 -58.24
N ASP A 525 -22.60 -6.09 -57.98
CA ASP A 525 -22.54 -5.28 -56.77
C ASP A 525 -23.63 -4.17 -56.76
N ALA A 526 -23.70 -3.39 -55.68
CA ALA A 526 -24.68 -2.32 -55.52
C ALA A 526 -24.59 -1.22 -56.60
N GLU A 527 -23.42 -1.08 -57.23
CA GLU A 527 -23.13 -0.08 -58.26
C GLU A 527 -23.41 -0.61 -59.67
N GLY A 528 -23.81 -1.88 -59.78
CA GLY A 528 -24.16 -2.52 -61.06
C GLY A 528 -22.95 -3.09 -61.81
N ASN A 529 -21.80 -3.27 -61.15
CA ASN A 529 -20.63 -3.91 -61.75
C ASN A 529 -20.63 -5.42 -61.51
N GLU A 530 -20.12 -6.20 -62.47
CA GLU A 530 -19.98 -7.65 -62.32
C GLU A 530 -19.03 -8.02 -61.17
N ILE A 531 -19.49 -8.92 -60.31
CA ILE A 531 -18.71 -9.41 -59.18
C ILE A 531 -17.55 -10.28 -59.68
N SER A 532 -16.35 -10.05 -59.15
CA SER A 532 -15.16 -10.83 -59.52
C SER A 532 -15.33 -12.33 -59.27
N LYS A 533 -14.69 -13.17 -60.10
CA LYS A 533 -14.73 -14.64 -59.98
C LYS A 533 -14.32 -15.15 -58.58
N GLY A 534 -13.40 -14.46 -57.89
CA GLY A 534 -12.98 -14.80 -56.54
C GLY A 534 -14.06 -14.54 -55.49
N GLN A 535 -14.77 -13.42 -55.60
CA GLN A 535 -15.86 -13.05 -54.72
C GLN A 535 -17.12 -13.90 -54.97
N LEU A 536 -17.40 -14.25 -56.23
CA LEU A 536 -18.49 -15.15 -56.58
C LEU A 536 -18.31 -16.55 -55.99
N LYS A 537 -17.09 -17.12 -56.02
CA LYS A 537 -16.77 -18.37 -55.30
C LYS A 537 -16.99 -18.26 -53.78
N LYS A 538 -16.71 -17.10 -53.19
CA LYS A 538 -16.92 -16.85 -51.76
C LYS A 538 -18.41 -16.81 -51.42
N LEU A 539 -19.23 -16.17 -52.25
CA LEU A 539 -20.70 -16.13 -52.11
C LEU A 539 -21.33 -17.52 -52.30
N GLN A 540 -20.87 -18.30 -53.28
CA GLN A 540 -21.29 -19.69 -53.46
C GLN A 540 -20.98 -20.56 -52.24
N LYS A 541 -19.81 -20.39 -51.62
CA LYS A 541 -19.45 -21.12 -50.39
C LYS A 541 -20.35 -20.72 -49.21
N LEU A 542 -20.73 -19.45 -49.12
CA LEU A 542 -21.69 -18.97 -48.11
C LEU A 542 -23.10 -19.53 -48.35
N TYR A 543 -23.55 -19.57 -49.61
CA TYR A 543 -24.81 -20.18 -50.02
C TYR A 543 -24.87 -21.66 -49.60
N GLN A 544 -23.85 -22.46 -49.94
CA GLN A 544 -23.78 -23.88 -49.58
C GLN A 544 -23.76 -24.10 -48.06
N ALA A 545 -23.04 -23.24 -47.33
CA ALA A 545 -23.03 -23.29 -45.87
C ALA A 545 -24.40 -22.97 -45.25
N GLN A 546 -25.15 -22.05 -45.85
CA GLN A 546 -26.51 -21.73 -45.43
C GLN A 546 -27.49 -22.84 -45.81
N GLN A 547 -27.33 -23.44 -46.98
CA GLN A 547 -28.12 -24.58 -47.43
C GLN A 547 -28.04 -25.75 -46.45
N LYS A 548 -26.82 -26.12 -46.04
CA LYS A 548 -26.63 -27.16 -45.02
C LYS A 548 -27.35 -26.82 -43.70
N LYS A 549 -27.28 -25.57 -43.24
CA LYS A 549 -27.94 -25.12 -42.00
C LYS A 549 -29.47 -25.14 -42.11
N TYR A 550 -30.01 -24.79 -43.27
CA TYR A 550 -31.44 -24.79 -43.53
C TYR A 550 -31.99 -26.22 -43.66
N GLU A 551 -31.25 -27.12 -44.31
CA GLU A 551 -31.56 -28.56 -44.36
C GLU A 551 -31.55 -29.20 -42.97
N GLU A 552 -30.55 -28.88 -42.14
CA GLU A 552 -30.52 -29.29 -40.72
C GLU A 552 -31.74 -28.77 -39.94
N TYR A 553 -32.20 -27.54 -40.21
CA TYR A 553 -33.41 -26.99 -39.61
C TYR A 553 -34.68 -27.71 -40.08
N LEU A 554 -34.83 -27.96 -41.38
CA LEU A 554 -35.98 -28.69 -41.92
C LEU A 554 -36.09 -30.11 -41.32
N ALA A 555 -34.95 -30.78 -41.12
CA ALA A 555 -34.89 -32.09 -40.46
C ALA A 555 -35.30 -32.07 -38.97
N THR A 556 -35.36 -30.90 -38.32
CA THR A 556 -35.86 -30.77 -36.94
C THR A 556 -37.37 -30.52 -36.85
N ILE A 557 -38.05 -30.27 -37.99
CA ILE A 557 -39.49 -29.98 -38.06
C ILE A 557 -40.27 -31.12 -38.74
N SER A 558 -39.58 -32.00 -39.49
CA SER A 558 -40.12 -33.30 -39.94
C SER A 558 -40.05 -34.33 -38.84
#